data_AF-A0ABD4KSC9-F1
#
_entry.id   AF-A0ABD4KSC9-F1
#
_cell.length_a   1.000
_cell.length_b   1.000
_cell.length_c   1.000
_cell.angle_alpha   90.00
_cell.angle_beta   90.00
_cell.angle_gamma   90.00
#
_symmetry.space_group_name_H-M   'P 1'
#
loop_
_entity.id
_entity.type
_entity.pdbx_description
1 polymer ?
#
loop_
_entity_poly.entity_id
_entity_poly.type
_entity_poly.pdbx_seq_one_letter_code
_entity_poly.pdbx_strand_id
1 'polypeptide(L)'
;AYSDSNFIHAYALMLSLLTGMRIGNVISMSRSMLADDLSSALLPMTKSGKSQRVYFSEPAKRLIRKCLKFSFNDWVFPSLKNDGEHIAYPRACMERIQHAMK
;
A
#
# COMPACT_ATOMS: atom_id res chain seq x y z
N ALA A 1 9.19 -13.35 -14.67
CA ALA A 1 9.35 -12.69 -13.36
C ALA A 1 9.34 -11.18 -13.60
N TYR A 2 8.38 -10.45 -13.04
CA TYR A 2 8.32 -8.99 -13.20
C TYR A 2 9.45 -8.35 -12.38
N SER A 3 10.59 -8.07 -13.02
CA SER A 3 11.74 -7.39 -12.41
C SER A 3 11.49 -5.89 -12.39
N ASP A 4 10.42 -5.49 -11.71
CA ASP A 4 10.23 -4.08 -11.41
C ASP A 4 11.24 -3.69 -10.34
N SER A 5 12.20 -2.82 -10.68
CA SER A 5 13.22 -2.31 -9.76
C SER A 5 12.63 -1.60 -8.54
N ASN A 6 11.33 -1.29 -8.56
CA ASN A 6 10.62 -0.65 -7.47
C ASN A 6 9.46 -1.52 -6.95
N PHE A 7 9.80 -2.66 -6.32
CA PHE A 7 8.84 -3.65 -5.80
C PHE A 7 7.78 -3.05 -4.85
N ILE A 8 8.12 -1.98 -4.12
CA ILE A 8 7.20 -1.26 -3.21
C ILE A 8 6.00 -0.70 -3.99
N HIS A 9 6.23 -0.14 -5.18
CA HIS A 9 5.17 0.40 -6.03
C HIS A 9 4.21 -0.70 -6.52
N ALA A 10 4.76 -1.84 -6.94
CA ALA A 10 3.97 -2.99 -7.36
C ALA A 10 3.13 -3.56 -6.20
N TYR A 11 3.70 -3.65 -5.00
CA TYR A 11 2.97 -4.10 -3.82
C TYR A 11 1.86 -3.14 -3.41
N ALA A 12 2.05 -1.84 -3.54
CA ALA A 12 0.99 -0.86 -3.28
C ALA A 12 -0.19 -1.05 -4.25
N LEU A 13 0.07 -1.23 -5.55
CA LEU A 13 -0.97 -1.52 -6.54
C LEU A 13 -1.67 -2.86 -6.26
N MET A 14 -0.90 -3.90 -5.92
CA MET A 14 -1.46 -5.20 -5.56
C MET A 14 -2.34 -5.13 -4.31
N LEU A 15 -1.93 -4.37 -3.29
CA LEU A 15 -2.75 -4.19 -2.10
C LEU A 15 -4.04 -3.42 -2.41
N SER A 16 -3.96 -2.40 -3.26
CA SER A 16 -5.14 -1.66 -3.75
C SER A 16 -6.13 -2.60 -4.44
N LEU A 17 -5.65 -3.51 -5.28
CA LEU A 17 -6.47 -4.55 -5.93
C LEU A 17 -7.11 -5.51 -4.92
N LEU A 18 -6.34 -6.00 -3.93
CA LEU A 18 -6.79 -7.00 -2.96
C LEU A 18 -7.81 -6.46 -1.94
N THR A 19 -7.83 -5.15 -1.72
CA THR A 19 -8.62 -4.48 -0.67
C THR A 19 -9.70 -3.55 -1.21
N GLY A 20 -9.63 -3.20 -2.50
CA GLY A 20 -10.48 -2.17 -3.10
C GLY A 20 -10.20 -0.75 -2.59
N MET A 21 -9.15 -0.55 -1.78
CA MET A 21 -8.76 0.77 -1.31
C MET A 21 -8.30 1.64 -2.47
N ARG A 22 -8.69 2.92 -2.45
CA ARG A 22 -8.07 3.93 -3.32
C ARG A 22 -6.57 3.93 -3.07
N ILE A 23 -5.79 3.94 -4.15
CA ILE A 23 -4.32 3.90 -4.07
C ILE A 23 -3.73 5.01 -3.18
N GLY A 24 -4.35 6.20 -3.14
CA GLY A 24 -3.97 7.27 -2.22
C GLY A 24 -3.99 6.84 -0.75
N ASN A 25 -5.04 6.12 -0.32
CA ASN A 25 -5.14 5.60 1.04
C ASN A 25 -4.15 4.45 1.29
N VAL A 26 -3.80 3.69 0.25
CA VAL A 26 -2.82 2.60 0.36
C VAL A 26 -1.42 3.14 0.58
N ILE A 27 -0.99 4.11 -0.24
CA ILE A 27 0.36 4.69 -0.13
C ILE A 27 0.51 5.49 1.17
N SER A 28 -0.53 6.20 1.61
CA SER A 28 -0.52 6.95 2.87
C SER A 28 -0.96 6.11 4.09
N MET A 29 -0.85 4.78 4.03
CA MET A 29 -1.18 3.92 5.16
C MET A 29 0.00 3.87 6.13
N SER A 30 -0.19 4.35 7.35
CA SER A 30 0.80 4.24 8.41
C SER A 30 0.64 2.95 9.21
N ARG A 31 1.68 2.56 9.93
CA ARG A 31 1.66 1.40 10.85
C ARG A 31 0.60 1.54 11.93
N SER A 32 0.38 2.75 12.45
CA SER A 32 -0.62 3.05 13.48
C SER A 32 -2.07 2.87 13.01
N MET A 33 -2.31 2.81 11.70
CA MET A 33 -3.63 2.50 11.15
C MET A 33 -3.93 0.99 11.17
N LEU A 34 -2.91 0.13 11.27
CA LEU A 34 -3.08 -1.32 11.24
C LEU A 34 -3.55 -1.84 12.59
N ALA A 35 -4.45 -2.81 12.58
CA ALA A 35 -4.70 -3.63 13.77
C ALA A 35 -3.46 -4.47 14.10
N ASP A 36 -3.24 -4.77 15.38
CA ASP A 36 -2.07 -5.53 15.86
C ASP A 36 -1.95 -6.92 15.20
N ASP A 37 -3.08 -7.55 14.89
CA ASP A 37 -3.16 -8.84 14.22
C ASP A 37 -3.10 -8.75 12.68
N LEU A 38 -2.97 -7.54 12.14
CA LEU A 38 -3.02 -7.20 10.72
C LEU A 38 -4.32 -7.67 10.04
N SER A 39 -5.44 -7.79 10.76
CA SER A 39 -6.73 -8.17 10.19
C SER A 39 -7.42 -7.03 9.44
N SER A 40 -7.10 -5.79 9.79
CA SER A 40 -7.72 -4.60 9.20
C SER A 40 -6.82 -3.37 9.30
N ALA A 41 -7.18 -2.34 8.53
CA ALA A 41 -6.72 -0.98 8.74
C ALA A 41 -7.89 -0.04 9.05
N LEU A 42 -7.67 0.89 9.96
CA LEU A 42 -8.56 2.01 10.24
C LEU A 42 -8.03 3.25 9.51
N LEU A 43 -8.68 3.63 8.42
CA LEU A 43 -8.32 4.81 7.64
C LEU A 43 -8.90 6.05 8.33
N PRO A 44 -8.03 6.98 8.80
CA PRO A 44 -8.50 8.21 9.39
C PRO A 44 -9.12 9.09 8.29
N MET A 45 -10.35 9.52 8.55
CA MET A 45 -11.13 10.55 7.85
C MET A 45 -10.74 10.85 6.39
N THR A 46 -11.60 10.39 5.46
CA THR A 46 -11.63 10.97 4.12
C THR A 46 -12.29 12.37 4.15
N LYS A 47 -12.17 13.15 3.06
CA LYS A 47 -12.81 14.49 2.90
C LYS A 47 -14.32 14.55 3.24
N SER A 48 -15.00 13.42 3.36
CA SER A 48 -16.42 13.29 3.73
C SER A 48 -16.68 13.13 5.25
N GLY A 49 -15.65 13.10 6.09
CA GLY A 49 -15.82 13.10 7.56
C GLY A 49 -16.14 11.75 8.21
N LYS A 50 -15.96 10.61 7.51
CA LYS A 50 -16.16 9.27 8.08
C LYS A 50 -14.87 8.46 8.06
N SER A 51 -14.55 7.84 9.20
CA SER A 51 -13.52 6.81 9.28
C SER A 51 -14.01 5.54 8.58
N GLN A 52 -13.09 4.82 7.95
CA GLN A 52 -13.41 3.57 7.27
C GLN A 52 -12.48 2.47 7.78
N ARG A 53 -13.06 1.36 8.22
CA ARG A 53 -12.33 0.14 8.49
C ARG A 53 -12.31 -0.74 7.24
N VAL A 54 -11.14 -1.18 6.83
CA VAL A 54 -10.95 -2.09 5.69
C VAL A 54 -10.38 -3.39 6.23
N TYR A 55 -11.06 -4.51 5.99
CA TYR A 55 -10.60 -5.84 6.39
C TYR A 55 -9.70 -6.44 5.32
N PHE A 56 -8.72 -7.23 5.76
CA PHE A 56 -7.72 -7.83 4.89
C PHE A 56 -7.96 -9.32 4.71
N SER A 57 -8.00 -9.75 3.45
CA SER A 57 -7.94 -11.16 3.07
C SER A 57 -6.56 -11.75 3.40
N GLU A 58 -6.45 -13.07 3.53
CA GLU A 58 -5.14 -13.71 3.81
C GLU A 58 -4.02 -13.32 2.83
N PRO A 59 -4.27 -13.21 1.50
CA PRO A 59 -3.28 -12.67 0.57
C PRO A 59 -2.84 -11.23 0.93
N ALA A 60 -3.78 -10.36 1.31
CA ALA A 60 -3.46 -8.98 1.71
C ALA A 60 -2.63 -8.96 3.01
N LYS A 61 -2.98 -9.78 4.01
CA LYS A 61 -2.19 -9.91 5.24
C LYS A 61 -0.76 -10.35 4.95
N ARG A 62 -0.57 -11.36 4.08
CA ARG A 62 0.77 -11.82 3.67
C ARG A 62 1.56 -10.72 2.98
N LEU A 63 0.92 -9.93 2.12
CA LEU A 63 1.56 -8.81 1.43
C LEU A 63 1.97 -7.71 2.42
N ILE A 64 1.09 -7.30 3.33
CA ILE A 64 1.38 -6.30 4.36
C ILE A 64 2.54 -6.75 5.25
N ARG A 65 2.55 -8.02 5.70
CA ARG A 65 3.69 -8.57 6.47
C ARG A 65 5.00 -8.47 5.71
N LYS A 66 5.00 -8.69 4.38
CA LYS A 66 6.20 -8.51 3.56
C LYS A 66 6.61 -7.04 3.54
N CYS A 67 5.69 -6.12 3.28
CA CYS A 67 5.99 -4.68 3.25
C CYS A 67 6.56 -4.19 4.59
N LEU A 68 6.00 -4.62 5.71
CA LEU A 68 6.47 -4.23 7.05
C LEU A 68 7.89 -4.68 7.37
N LYS A 69 8.38 -5.78 6.76
CA LYS A 69 9.78 -6.22 6.90
C LYS A 69 10.77 -5.30 6.20
N PHE A 70 10.33 -4.59 5.15
CA PHE A 70 11.16 -3.66 4.39
C PHE A 70 10.90 -2.20 4.78
N SER A 71 9.83 -1.94 5.52
CA SER A 71 9.53 -0.60 5.99
C SER A 71 10.52 -0.17 7.09
N PHE A 72 11.08 1.01 6.93
CA PHE A 72 12.06 1.62 7.84
C PHE A 72 11.54 2.92 8.48
N ASN A 73 10.32 3.34 8.16
CA ASN A 73 9.66 4.50 8.77
C ASN A 73 8.20 4.15 9.15
N ASP A 74 7.42 5.17 9.51
CA ASP A 74 6.03 5.01 9.97
C ASP A 74 5.07 4.50 8.89
N TRP A 75 5.48 4.52 7.62
CA TRP A 75 4.63 4.16 6.48
C TRP A 75 4.78 2.68 6.11
N VAL A 76 3.68 2.03 5.77
CA VAL A 76 3.71 0.65 5.26
C VAL A 76 4.44 0.57 3.91
N PHE A 77 4.38 1.65 3.13
CA PHE A 77 5.07 1.79 1.84
C PHE A 77 6.02 3.00 1.90
N PRO A 78 7.24 2.87 2.46
CA PRO A 78 8.17 3.99 2.61
C PRO A 78 8.73 4.43 1.25
N SER A 79 9.03 5.72 1.12
CA SER A 79 9.79 6.25 -0.01
C SER A 79 11.28 5.94 0.16
N LEU A 80 11.90 5.32 -0.84
CA LEU A 80 13.35 5.11 -0.89
C LEU A 80 14.14 6.37 -1.26
N LYS A 81 13.46 7.43 -1.70
CA LYS A 81 14.09 8.68 -2.16
C LYS A 81 13.95 9.83 -1.18
N ASN A 82 12.83 9.84 -0.44
CA ASN A 82 12.48 10.91 0.49
C ASN A 82 12.39 10.31 1.88
N ASP A 83 13.35 10.61 2.74
CA ASP A 83 13.40 10.09 4.09
C ASP A 83 12.17 10.54 4.89
N GLY A 84 11.59 9.61 5.67
CA GLY A 84 10.40 9.86 6.49
C GLY A 84 9.06 9.93 5.73
N GLU A 85 9.06 9.87 4.40
CA GLU A 85 7.84 9.92 3.59
C GLU A 85 7.38 8.52 3.12
N HIS A 86 6.13 8.43 2.68
CA HIS A 86 5.64 7.29 1.91
C HIS A 86 5.91 7.46 0.41
N ILE A 87 5.79 6.39 -0.36
CA ILE A 87 5.95 6.46 -1.82
C ILE A 87 4.99 7.47 -2.46
N ALA A 88 5.42 8.07 -3.57
CA ALA A 88 4.53 8.81 -4.46
C ALA A 88 3.58 7.86 -5.20
N TYR A 89 2.57 8.41 -5.87
CA TYR A 89 1.65 7.63 -6.69
C TYR A 89 2.43 6.80 -7.75
N PRO A 90 2.25 5.47 -7.83
CA PRO A 90 3.06 4.59 -8.68
C PRO A 90 2.65 4.60 -10.17
N ARG A 91 2.60 5.77 -10.82
CA ARG A 91 2.08 5.94 -12.21
C ARG A 91 2.84 5.09 -13.22
N ALA A 92 4.16 5.18 -13.22
CA ALA A 92 5.01 4.42 -14.15
C ALA A 92 4.93 2.90 -13.95
N CYS A 93 4.62 2.42 -12.74
CA CYS A 93 4.35 1.00 -12.50
C CYS A 93 2.99 0.60 -13.10
N MET A 94 1.96 1.42 -12.87
CA MET A 94 0.63 1.22 -13.44
C MET A 94 0.65 1.20 -14.97
N GLU A 95 1.34 2.15 -15.61
CA GLU A 95 1.46 2.24 -17.07
C GLU A 95 2.13 0.99 -17.66
N ARG A 96 3.18 0.47 -17.02
CA ARG A 96 3.83 -0.77 -17.46
C ARG A 96 2.91 -1.99 -17.35
N ILE A 97 2.18 -2.11 -16.25
CA ILE A 97 1.19 -3.19 -16.07
C ILE A 97 0.12 -3.08 -17.17
N GLN A 98 -0.41 -1.88 -17.41
CA GLN A 98 -1.41 -1.65 -18.45
C GLN A 98 -0.88 -1.98 -19.86
N HIS A 99 0.38 -1.64 -20.16
CA HIS A 99 0.98 -1.93 -21.45
C HIS A 99 1.15 -3.43 -21.68
N ALA A 100 1.52 -4.19 -20.66
CA ALA A 100 1.71 -5.64 -20.77
C ALA A 100 0.41 -6.46 -20.72
N MET A 101 -0.71 -5.83 -20.36
CA MET A 101 -2.04 -6.43 -20.44
C MET A 101 -2.70 -6.23 -21.81
N LYS A 102 -2.08 -5.45 -22.70
CA LYS A 102 -2.45 -5.33 -24.12
C LYS A 102 -1.71 -6.39 -24.93
#